data_AF-A0A429MKS3-F1
#
_entry.id   AF-A0A429MKS3-F1
#
_cell.length_a   1.000
_cell.length_b   1.000
_cell.length_c   1.000
_cell.angle_alpha   90.00
_cell.angle_beta   90.00
_cell.angle_gamma   90.00
#
_symmetry.space_group_name_H-M   'P 1'
#
loop_
_entity.id
_entity.type
_entity.pdbx_description
1 polymer ?
#
loop_
_entity_poly.entity_id
_entity_poly.type
_entity_poly.pdbx_seq_one_letter_code
_entity_poly.pdbx_strand_id
1 'polypeptide(L)' 'EFSNTTNLPARIYAGEGVAQMLFFESDEVCETSYKDRGGKYQGQTGVTLPKT' A
#
# COMPACT_ATOMS: atom_id res chain seq x y z
N GLU A 1 1.21 4.87 -4.32
CA GLU A 1 0.79 5.44 -5.62
C GLU A 1 1.96 6.22 -6.20
N PHE A 2 2.09 6.27 -7.52
CA PHE A 2 3.16 7.02 -8.18
C PHE A 2 2.57 8.20 -8.94
N SER A 3 3.16 9.38 -8.77
CA SER A 3 2.85 10.58 -9.55
C SER A 3 4.16 11.23 -9.98
N ASN A 4 4.27 11.58 -11.26
CA ASN A 4 5.38 12.35 -11.79
C ASN A 4 4.96 13.82 -11.89
N THR A 5 5.50 14.66 -11.02
CA THR A 5 5.19 16.09 -10.96
C THR A 5 6.11 16.94 -11.83
N THR A 6 6.95 16.32 -12.68
CA THR A 6 7.86 16.98 -13.60
C THR A 6 7.42 16.80 -15.05
N ASN A 7 7.96 17.60 -15.97
CA ASN A 7 7.73 17.47 -17.41
C ASN A 7 8.65 16.45 -18.09
N LEU A 8 9.55 15.81 -17.34
CA LEU A 8 10.49 14.82 -17.87
C LEU A 8 10.04 13.40 -17.51
N PRO A 9 10.29 12.38 -18.35
CA PRO A 9 9.97 11.00 -18.00
C PRO A 9 10.76 10.52 -16.77
N ALA A 10 10.06 9.95 -15.78
CA ALA A 10 10.65 9.21 -14.68
C ALA A 10 10.73 7.71 -15.03
N ARG A 11 11.92 7.14 -14.98
CA ARG A 11 12.12 5.69 -15.17
C ARG A 11 12.18 5.02 -13.80
N ILE A 12 11.39 3.96 -13.63
CA ILE A 12 11.35 3.16 -12.40
C ILE A 12 11.74 1.72 -12.78
N TYR A 13 12.70 1.15 -12.06
CA TYR A 13 13.25 -0.18 -12.28
C TYR A 13 12.82 -1.14 -11.16
N ALA A 14 12.59 -2.40 -11.54
CA ALA A 14 12.27 -3.43 -10.56
C ALA A 14 13.41 -3.61 -9.55
N GLY A 15 13.09 -3.51 -8.26
CA GLY A 15 14.04 -3.74 -7.17
C GLY A 15 14.88 -2.54 -6.74
N GLU A 16 14.69 -1.33 -7.29
CA GLU A 16 15.53 -0.17 -6.96
C GLU A 16 15.26 0.46 -5.59
N GLY A 17 14.23 -0.01 -4.88
CA GLY A 17 13.75 0.59 -3.63
C GLY A 17 12.98 1.88 -3.91
N VAL A 18 11.66 1.86 -3.67
CA VAL A 18 10.75 2.97 -4.04
C VAL A 18 9.98 3.56 -2.86
N ALA A 19 10.00 2.89 -1.72
CA ALA A 19 9.32 3.31 -0.51
C ALA A 19 9.92 2.58 0.70
N GLN A 20 9.66 3.11 1.90
CA GLN A 20 9.96 2.49 3.17
C GLN A 20 8.67 2.29 3.96
N MET A 21 8.56 1.18 4.66
CA MET A 21 7.48 0.93 5.61
C MET A 21 7.96 1.33 7.00
N LEU A 22 7.15 2.15 7.68
CA LEU A 22 7.31 2.46 9.09
C LEU A 22 6.16 1.82 9.84
N PHE A 23 6.48 1.10 10.91
CA PHE A 23 5.50 0.46 11.78
C PHE A 23 5.34 1.30 13.05
N PHE A 24 4.09 1.58 13.40
CA PHE A 24 3.73 2.30 14.62
C PHE A 24 2.90 1.37 15.49
N GLU A 25 3.19 1.39 16.78
CA GLU A 25 2.44 0.64 17.78
C GLU A 25 1.16 1.41 18.16
N SER A 26 0.11 0.66 18.46
CA SER A 26 -1.11 1.17 19.08
C SER A 26 -1.04 0.89 20.57
N ASP A 27 -1.54 1.81 21.39
CA ASP A 27 -1.62 1.60 22.84
C ASP A 27 -2.62 0.48 23.21
N GLU A 28 -3.52 0.12 22.29
CA GLU A 28 -4.57 -0.89 22.50
C GLU A 28 -4.74 -1.82 21.29
N VAL A 29 -5.30 -3.01 21.53
CA VAL A 29 -5.65 -3.96 20.47
C VAL A 29 -6.80 -3.42 19.62
N CYS A 30 -6.69 -3.57 18.30
CA CYS A 30 -7.78 -3.21 17.38
C CYS A 30 -9.06 -4.01 17.70
N GLU A 31 -10.18 -3.32 17.95
CA GLU A 31 -11.49 -3.95 18.19
C GLU A 31 -11.94 -4.83 17.00
N THR A 32 -11.64 -4.39 15.77
CA THR A 32 -11.89 -5.18 14.56
C THR A 32 -10.68 -5.06 13.64
N SER A 33 -10.02 -6.18 13.35
CA SER A 33 -8.88 -6.17 12.43
C SER A 33 -9.32 -6.01 10.97
N TYR A 34 -8.38 -5.67 10.08
CA TYR A 34 -8.64 -5.65 8.63
C TYR A 34 -9.09 -7.01 8.09
N LYS A 35 -8.65 -8.10 8.74
CA LYS A 35 -9.09 -9.47 8.42
C LYS A 35 -10.54 -9.69 8.87
N ASP A 36 -10.88 -9.33 10.10
CA ASP A 36 -12.21 -9.59 10.68
C ASP A 36 -13.31 -8.79 9.96
N ARG A 37 -13.00 -7.57 9.52
CA ARG A 37 -13.94 -6.76 8.73
C ARG A 37 -14.17 -7.27 7.30
N GLY A 38 -13.52 -8.35 6.87
CA GLY A 38 -13.57 -8.82 5.48
C GLY A 38 -13.04 -7.79 4.49
N GLY A 39 -11.91 -7.15 4.83
CA GLY A 39 -11.40 -6.00 4.08
C GLY A 39 -11.20 -6.27 2.59
N LYS A 40 -11.63 -5.33 1.74
CA LYS A 40 -11.69 -5.42 0.26
C LYS A 40 -10.41 -5.97 -0.42
N TYR A 41 -9.25 -5.74 0.19
CA TYR A 41 -7.93 -6.01 -0.37
C TYR A 41 -7.05 -6.93 0.52
N GLN A 42 -7.66 -7.68 1.45
CA GLN A 42 -6.91 -8.62 2.29
C GLN A 42 -6.29 -9.71 1.40
N GLY A 43 -4.98 -9.95 1.55
CA GLY A 43 -4.27 -10.99 0.77
C GLY A 43 -3.93 -10.60 -0.68
N GLN A 44 -3.90 -9.31 -1.01
CA GLN A 44 -3.49 -8.82 -2.33
C GLN A 44 -2.02 -9.17 -2.66
N THR A 45 -1.78 -9.76 -3.83
CA THR A 45 -0.45 -10.21 -4.30
C THR A 45 0.14 -9.38 -5.44
N GLY A 46 -0.63 -8.45 -6.01
CA GLY A 46 -0.21 -7.59 -7.13
C GLY A 46 -1.03 -6.31 -7.20
N VAL A 47 -0.94 -5.57 -8.31
CA VAL A 47 -1.72 -4.34 -8.50
C VAL A 47 -3.20 -4.71 -8.73
N THR A 48 -4.07 -4.25 -7.82
CA THR A 48 -5.52 -4.52 -7.89
C THR A 48 -6.28 -3.23 -8.24
N LEU A 49 -7.21 -3.33 -9.19
CA LEU A 49 -8.09 -2.22 -9.56
C LEU A 49 -9.06 -1.88 -8.41
N PRO A 50 -9.55 -0.62 -8.32
CA PRO A 50 -10.50 -0.22 -7.29
C PRO A 50 -11.78 -1.08 -7.28
N LYS A 51 -12.19 -1.52 -6.08
CA LYS A 51 -13.46 -2.21 -5.83
C LYS A 51 -14.47 -1.25 -5.18
N THR A 52 -15.64 -1.09 -5.81
CA THR A 52 -16.81 -0.38 -5.27
C THR A 52 -17.34 -1.04 -4.01
#